data_AF-A0A0D0D5K2-F1
#
_entry.id   AF-A0A0D0D5K2-F1
#
_cell.length_a   1.000
_cell.length_b   1.000
_cell.length_c   1.000
_cell.angle_alpha   90.00
_cell.angle_beta   90.00
_cell.angle_gamma   90.00
#
_symmetry.space_group_name_H-M   'P 1'
#
loop_
_entity.id
_entity.type
_entity.pdbx_description
1 polymer ?
#
loop_
_entity_poly.entity_id
_entity_poly.type
_entity_poly.pdbx_seq_one_letter_code
_entity_poly.pdbx_strand_id
1 'polypeptide(L)' 'NRHLHDVNVEFLLGTITKTPDLYLDELQEMLAVSCGHTVSHATIWHTLRRAGFTMKK' A
#
# COMPACT_ATOMS: atom_id res chain seq x y z
N ASN A 1 7.64 14.27 3.28
CA ASN A 1 7.30 13.18 4.21
C ASN A 1 7.11 11.89 3.43
N ARG A 2 8.11 11.01 3.42
CA ARG A 2 8.26 9.89 2.45
C ARG A 2 8.39 8.53 3.13
N HIS A 3 7.76 8.35 4.29
CA HIS A 3 7.82 7.09 5.03
C HIS A 3 6.43 6.53 5.29
N LEU A 4 6.17 5.35 4.73
CA LEU A 4 5.27 4.37 5.32
C LEU A 4 6.00 3.78 6.53
N HIS A 5 5.38 3.81 7.70
CA HIS A 5 5.91 3.12 8.89
C HIS A 5 5.89 1.60 8.67
N ASP A 6 6.81 0.86 9.29
CA ASP A 6 6.96 -0.60 9.08
C ASP A 6 5.66 -1.37 9.33
N VAL A 7 4.86 -0.97 10.32
CA VAL A 7 3.53 -1.55 10.61
C VAL A 7 2.55 -1.38 9.42
N ASN A 8 2.62 -0.24 8.73
CA ASN A 8 1.76 0.04 7.58
C ASN A 8 2.22 -0.75 6.34
N VAL A 9 3.52 -1.05 6.24
CA VAL A 9 4.07 -1.90 5.18
C VAL A 9 3.58 -3.33 5.33
N GLU A 10 3.68 -3.91 6.52
CA GLU A 10 3.23 -5.29 6.77
C GLU A 10 1.73 -5.45 6.51
N PHE A 11 0.91 -4.48 6.93
CA PHE A 11 -0.52 -4.44 6.62
C PHE A 11 -0.80 -4.35 5.12
N LEU A 12 -0.10 -3.46 4.40
CA LEU A 12 -0.24 -3.29 2.95
C LEU A 12 0.10 -4.58 2.20
N LEU A 13 1.22 -5.21 2.55
CA LEU A 13 1.67 -6.45 1.92
C LEU A 13 0.73 -7.61 2.23
N GLY A 14 0.26 -7.72 3.48
CA GLY A 14 -0.73 -8.73 3.86
C GLY A 14 -2.06 -8.56 3.14
N THR A 15 -2.49 -7.32 2.91
CA THR A 15 -3.72 -7.00 2.18
C THR A 15 -3.62 -7.42 0.71
N ILE A 16 -2.54 -7.02 0.01
CA ILE A 16 -2.37 -7.37 -1.41
C ILE A 16 -2.16 -8.87 -1.62
N THR A 17 -1.50 -9.54 -0.67
CA THR A 17 -1.32 -11.00 -0.74
C THR A 17 -2.67 -11.73 -0.67
N LYS A 18 -3.63 -11.20 0.10
CA LYS A 18 -4.99 -11.75 0.21
C LYS A 18 -5.91 -11.30 -0.92
N THR A 19 -5.71 -10.07 -1.40
CA THR A 19 -6.59 -9.40 -2.37
C THR A 19 -5.72 -8.68 -3.41
N PRO A 20 -5.23 -9.39 -4.44
CA PRO A 20 -4.25 -8.84 -5.39
C PRO A 20 -4.85 -7.93 -6.46
N ASP A 21 -6.18 -7.84 -6.57
CA ASP A 21 -6.88 -7.07 -7.61
C ASP A 21 -7.32 -5.67 -7.11
N LEU A 22 -6.58 -5.12 -6.14
CA LEU A 22 -6.84 -3.78 -5.58
C LEU A 22 -6.06 -2.70 -6.35
N TYR A 23 -6.73 -1.59 -6.61
CA TYR A 23 -6.12 -0.39 -7.17
C TYR A 23 -5.39 0.43 -6.08
N LEU A 24 -4.52 1.36 -6.52
CA LEU A 24 -3.73 2.18 -5.59
C LEU A 24 -4.56 3.09 -4.70
N ASP A 25 -5.67 3.60 -5.21
CA ASP A 25 -6.63 4.45 -4.51
C ASP A 25 -7.39 3.66 -3.45
N GLU A 26 -7.81 2.44 -3.76
CA GLU A 26 -8.42 1.53 -2.77
C GLU A 26 -7.44 1.21 -1.63
N LEU A 27 -6.17 0.93 -1.97
CA LEU A 27 -5.12 0.71 -0.98
C LEU A 27 -4.85 1.95 -0.14
N GLN A 28 -4.88 3.14 -0.75
CA GLN A 28 -4.73 4.41 -0.04
C GLN A 28 -5.88 4.63 0.94
N GLU A 29 -7.12 4.36 0.52
CA GLU A 29 -8.31 4.49 1.37
C GLU A 29 -8.27 3.50 2.53
N MET A 30 -7.92 2.24 2.28
CA MET A 30 -7.75 1.24 3.33
C MET A 30 -6.69 1.63 4.35
N LEU A 31 -5.55 2.18 3.90
CA LEU A 31 -4.50 2.69 4.79
C LEU A 31 -4.97 3.90 5.59
N ALA A 32 -5.74 4.81 4.97
CA ALA A 32 -6.30 5.96 5.67
C ALA A 32 -7.30 5.54 6.75
N VAL A 33 -8.18 4.58 6.44
CA VAL A 33 -9.18 4.04 7.39
C VAL A 33 -8.52 3.25 8.51
N SER A 34 -7.54 2.39 8.20
CA SER A 34 -6.95 1.47 9.17
C SER A 34 -5.85 2.12 10.01
N CYS A 35 -5.01 2.95 9.40
CA CYS A 35 -3.84 3.56 10.05
C CYS A 35 -4.03 5.05 10.39
N GLY A 36 -5.17 5.65 10.01
CA GLY A 36 -5.48 7.07 10.29
C GLY A 36 -4.66 8.09 9.50
N HIS A 37 -3.87 7.65 8.50
CA HIS A 37 -2.96 8.51 7.75
C HIS A 37 -3.09 8.29 6.25
N THR A 38 -3.24 9.38 5.50
CA THR A 38 -3.22 9.34 4.03
C THR A 38 -1.78 9.24 3.53
N VAL A 39 -1.51 8.20 2.75
CA VAL A 39 -0.22 7.94 2.13
C VAL A 39 -0.33 8.18 0.63
N SER A 40 0.62 8.88 0.02
CA SER A 40 0.57 9.11 -1.42
C SER A 40 0.67 7.81 -2.24
N HIS A 41 -0.02 7.76 -3.38
CA HIS A 41 0.10 6.69 -4.38
C HIS A 41 1.55 6.34 -4.72
N ALA A 42 2.43 7.35 -4.85
CA ALA A 42 3.84 7.12 -5.14
C ALA A 42 4.54 6.34 -4.01
N THR A 43 4.27 6.66 -2.74
CA THR A 43 4.84 5.95 -1.59
C THR A 43 4.35 4.50 -1.52
N ILE A 44 3.04 4.29 -1.76
CA ILE A 44 2.44 2.94 -1.81
C ILE A 44 3.12 2.14 -2.92
N TRP A 45 3.17 2.70 -4.14
CA TRP A 45 3.79 2.04 -5.28
C TRP A 45 5.28 1.69 -5.08
N HIS A 46 6.07 2.62 -4.53
CA HIS A 46 7.47 2.35 -4.23
C HIS A 46 7.64 1.20 -3.24
N THR A 47 6.74 1.10 -2.25
CA THR A 47 6.75 0.03 -1.24
C THR A 47 6.41 -1.32 -1.89
N LEU A 48 5.36 -1.36 -2.72
CA LEU A 48 4.95 -2.56 -3.45
C LEU A 48 6.04 -3.05 -4.40
N ARG A 49 6.65 -2.14 -5.15
CA ARG A 49 7.76 -2.47 -6.05
C ARG A 49 8.97 -2.99 -5.30
N ARG A 50 9.30 -2.43 -4.13
CA ARG A 50 10.40 -2.95 -3.28
C ARG A 50 10.10 -4.35 -2.74
N ALA A 51 8.84 -4.69 -2.53
CA ALA A 51 8.40 -6.01 -2.13
C ALA A 51 8.20 -7.00 -3.30
N GLY A 52 8.47 -6.57 -4.54
CA GLY A 52 8.42 -7.44 -5.73
C GLY A 52 7.07 -7.49 -6.45
N PHE A 53 6.09 -6.67 -6.05
CA PHE A 53 4.79 -6.60 -6.71
C PHE A 53 4.87 -5.78 -8.00
N THR A 54 4.09 -6.21 -8.99
CA THR A 54 3.94 -5.55 -10.29
C THR A 54 2.49 -5.10 -10.48
N MET A 55 2.30 -3.90 -11.02
CA MET A 55 0.97 -3.45 -11.44
C MET A 55 0.48 -4.29 -12.60
N LYS A 56 -0.80 -4.63 -12.54
CA LYS A 56 -1.59 -4.99 -13.71
C LYS A 56 -1.78 -3.70 -14.53
N LYS A 57 -1.55 -3.77 -15.84
CA LYS A 57 -1.75 -2.65 -16.76
C LYS A 57 -3.22 -2.44 -17.07
#